data_AF-A0A497LFM9-F1
#
_entry.id   AF-A0A497LFM9-F1
#
_cell.length_a   1.000
_cell.length_b   1.000
_cell.length_c   1.000
_cell.angle_alpha   90.00
_cell.angle_beta   90.00
_cell.angle_gamma   90.00
#
_symmetry.space_group_name_H-M   'P 1'
#
loop_
_entity.id
_entity.type
_entity.pdbx_description
1 polymer ?
#
loop_
_entity_poly.entity_id
_entity_poly.type
_entity_poly.pdbx_seq_one_letter_code
_entity_poly.pdbx_strand_id
1 'polypeptide(L)'
;MSKLFKSFFRKIRLYLKVTRASGIARRYFVMNGFDGAMTAFGIILGSWIAGVSNPTVIVLAGLGACLAMGLSGFFGAYMAERAERERHLKELEKATHNHVDPIQYEASRFVEFYVALIDGLSPTLTAIISIIPFILVSAGWMSIGDAYIVSMILALITLFLLGIYLGKISKENGWLYGIAMLIVGAFTALIIFFIQIFLGA
;
A
#
# COMPACT_ATOMS: atom_id res chain seq x y z
N MET A 1 28.93 8.01 9.95
CA MET A 1 27.50 7.67 9.74
C MET A 1 27.16 6.16 9.81
N SER A 2 28.09 5.23 10.10
CA SER A 2 27.87 3.78 9.89
C SER A 2 27.48 2.92 11.11
N LYS A 3 27.78 3.33 12.35
CA LYS A 3 27.50 2.50 13.55
C LYS A 3 26.07 2.66 14.09
N LEU A 4 25.57 3.89 14.16
CA LEU A 4 24.24 4.21 14.69
C LEU A 4 23.10 3.62 13.82
N PHE A 5 23.29 3.64 12.50
CA PHE A 5 22.32 3.10 11.56
C PHE A 5 22.26 1.57 11.66
N LYS A 6 23.42 0.90 11.76
CA LYS A 6 23.48 -0.55 11.95
C LYS A 6 22.85 -1.00 13.27
N SER A 7 23.03 -0.25 14.37
CA SER A 7 22.40 -0.58 15.65
C SER A 7 20.88 -0.42 15.60
N PHE A 8 20.37 0.61 14.94
CA PHE A 8 18.94 0.83 14.74
C PHE A 8 18.28 -0.31 13.94
N PHE A 9 18.84 -0.68 12.79
CA PHE A 9 18.32 -1.80 11.98
C PHE A 9 18.38 -3.15 12.71
N ARG A 10 19.39 -3.36 13.57
CA ARG A 10 19.46 -4.56 14.41
C ARG A 10 18.34 -4.58 15.44
N LYS A 11 18.02 -3.42 16.03
CA LYS A 11 16.93 -3.26 17.00
C LYS A 11 15.56 -3.51 16.36
N ILE A 12 15.29 -2.96 15.18
CA ILE A 12 14.07 -3.25 14.41
C ILE A 12 13.95 -4.75 14.13
N ARG A 13 15.01 -5.39 13.61
CA ARG A 13 15.00 -6.83 13.33
C ARG A 13 14.75 -7.66 14.58
N LEU A 14 15.31 -7.26 15.72
CA LEU A 14 15.07 -7.93 17.00
C LEU A 14 13.60 -7.82 17.40
N TYR A 15 13.02 -6.61 17.39
CA TYR A 15 11.63 -6.40 17.76
C TYR A 15 10.66 -7.14 16.83
N LEU A 16 10.87 -7.08 15.51
CA LEU A 16 10.07 -7.84 14.54
C LEU A 16 10.20 -9.36 14.70
N LYS A 17 11.36 -9.85 15.14
CA LYS A 17 11.58 -11.28 15.40
C LYS A 17 10.89 -11.73 16.69
N VAL A 18 11.01 -10.94 17.76
CA VAL A 18 10.39 -11.21 19.06
C VAL A 18 8.87 -11.27 18.94
N THR A 19 8.27 -10.32 18.21
CA THR A 19 6.82 -10.24 18.00
C THR A 19 6.29 -11.04 16.80
N ARG A 20 7.19 -11.66 16.02
CA ARG A 20 6.90 -12.33 14.73
C ARG A 20 6.20 -11.43 13.70
N ALA A 21 6.33 -10.11 13.82
CA ALA A 21 5.59 -9.15 13.01
C ALA A 21 6.14 -8.93 11.59
N SER A 22 7.29 -9.51 11.24
CA SER A 22 7.84 -9.41 9.88
C SER A 22 6.86 -9.87 8.79
N GLY A 23 6.02 -10.88 9.08
CA GLY A 23 4.99 -11.35 8.15
C GLY A 23 3.85 -10.35 8.00
N ILE A 24 3.42 -9.76 9.12
CA ILE A 24 2.32 -8.78 9.18
C ILE A 24 2.70 -7.53 8.39
N ALA A 25 3.89 -6.97 8.64
CA ALA A 25 4.39 -5.80 7.91
C ALA A 25 4.42 -6.02 6.39
N ARG A 26 4.88 -7.19 5.92
CA ARG A 26 4.87 -7.51 4.48
C ARG A 26 3.46 -7.63 3.92
N ARG A 27 2.54 -8.25 4.67
CA ARG A 27 1.14 -8.42 4.25
C ARG A 27 0.46 -7.06 4.07
N TYR A 28 0.57 -6.18 5.04
CA TYR A 28 0.00 -4.83 4.98
C TYR A 28 0.61 -4.00 3.86
N PHE A 29 1.94 -4.02 3.68
CA PHE A 29 2.57 -3.34 2.55
C PHE A 29 1.99 -3.76 1.19
N VAL A 30 1.80 -5.07 0.98
CA VAL A 30 1.31 -5.56 -0.32
C VAL A 30 -0.18 -5.27 -0.49
N MET A 31 -1.00 -5.52 0.53
CA MET A 31 -2.45 -5.33 0.47
C MET A 31 -2.80 -3.86 0.22
N ASN A 32 -2.29 -2.96 1.05
CA ASN A 32 -2.56 -1.54 0.92
C ASN A 32 -1.80 -0.91 -0.26
N GLY A 33 -0.61 -1.41 -0.58
CA GLY A 33 0.12 -1.00 -1.78
C GLY A 33 -0.66 -1.33 -3.06
N PHE A 34 -1.28 -2.50 -3.12
CA PHE A 34 -2.18 -2.88 -4.20
C PHE A 34 -3.41 -1.96 -4.26
N ASP A 35 -4.04 -1.67 -3.12
CA ASP A 35 -5.21 -0.79 -3.07
C ASP A 35 -4.89 0.62 -3.60
N GLY A 36 -3.72 1.17 -3.26
CA GLY A 36 -3.27 2.46 -3.80
C GLY A 36 -3.05 2.44 -5.31
N ALA A 37 -2.39 1.41 -5.83
CA ALA A 37 -2.15 1.27 -7.27
C ALA A 37 -3.46 1.06 -8.05
N MET A 38 -4.36 0.21 -7.54
CA MET A 38 -5.68 -0.04 -8.14
C MET A 38 -6.59 1.17 -8.10
N THR A 39 -6.59 1.90 -6.98
CA THR A 39 -7.39 3.11 -6.81
C THR A 39 -6.91 4.21 -7.76
N ALA A 40 -5.60 4.44 -7.85
CA ALA A 40 -5.03 5.35 -8.82
C ALA A 40 -5.40 4.94 -10.26
N PHE A 41 -5.25 3.65 -10.61
CA PHE A 41 -5.63 3.14 -11.92
C PHE A 41 -7.10 3.40 -12.25
N GLY A 42 -8.01 3.09 -11.32
CA GLY A 42 -9.45 3.30 -11.51
C GLY A 42 -9.81 4.78 -11.67
N ILE A 43 -9.21 5.67 -10.88
CA ILE A 43 -9.41 7.12 -11.00
C ILE A 43 -8.90 7.63 -12.35
N ILE A 44 -7.71 7.21 -12.77
CA ILE A 44 -7.11 7.62 -14.04
C ILE A 44 -7.97 7.15 -15.21
N LEU A 45 -8.35 5.87 -15.24
CA LEU A 45 -9.16 5.31 -16.30
C LEU A 45 -10.56 5.94 -16.35
N GLY A 46 -11.21 6.11 -15.20
CA GLY A 46 -12.52 6.75 -15.11
C GLY A 46 -12.47 8.22 -15.55
N SER A 47 -11.40 8.94 -15.19
CA SER A 47 -11.20 10.33 -15.61
C SER A 47 -10.96 10.45 -17.12
N TRP A 48 -10.23 9.50 -17.72
CA TRP A 48 -10.06 9.44 -19.17
C TRP A 48 -11.40 9.26 -19.85
N ILE A 49 -12.16 8.24 -19.44
CA ILE A 49 -13.49 7.95 -19.98
C ILE A 49 -14.42 9.16 -19.86
N ALA A 50 -14.38 9.87 -18.73
CA ALA A 50 -15.18 11.07 -18.49
C ALA A 50 -14.66 12.32 -19.25
N GLY A 51 -13.58 12.22 -20.03
CA GLY A 51 -13.04 13.33 -20.81
C GLY A 51 -12.39 14.43 -19.96
N VAL A 52 -11.92 14.11 -18.75
CA VAL A 52 -11.31 15.11 -17.85
C VAL A 52 -9.97 15.57 -18.41
N SER A 53 -9.87 16.85 -18.76
CA SER A 53 -8.66 17.46 -19.32
C SER A 53 -7.81 18.19 -18.27
N ASN A 54 -8.38 18.52 -17.11
CA ASN A 54 -7.68 19.25 -16.06
C ASN A 54 -6.85 18.29 -15.18
N PRO A 55 -5.50 18.33 -15.24
CA PRO A 55 -4.64 17.42 -14.49
C PRO A 55 -4.77 17.60 -12.98
N THR A 56 -5.08 18.82 -12.50
CA THR A 56 -5.22 19.11 -11.07
C THR A 56 -6.36 18.32 -10.44
N VAL A 57 -7.45 18.10 -11.19
CA VAL A 57 -8.58 17.27 -10.71
C VAL A 57 -8.13 15.84 -10.48
N ILE A 58 -7.35 15.29 -11.40
CA ILE A 58 -6.86 13.90 -11.36
C ILE A 58 -5.84 13.73 -10.22
N VAL A 59 -4.93 14.68 -10.05
CA VAL A 59 -3.95 14.69 -8.95
C VAL A 59 -4.66 14.76 -7.60
N LEU A 60 -5.62 15.68 -7.43
CA LEU A 60 -6.36 15.83 -6.18
C LEU A 60 -7.25 14.61 -5.88
N ALA A 61 -7.93 14.06 -6.88
CA ALA A 61 -8.74 12.85 -6.71
C ALA A 61 -7.85 11.64 -6.35
N GLY A 62 -6.78 11.41 -7.12
CA GLY A 62 -5.87 10.29 -6.93
C GLY A 62 -5.13 10.34 -5.59
N LEU A 63 -4.44 11.46 -5.31
CA LEU A 63 -3.70 11.62 -4.05
C LEU A 63 -4.66 11.74 -2.87
N GLY A 64 -5.76 12.48 -3.01
CA GLY A 64 -6.76 12.61 -1.94
C GLY A 64 -7.34 11.27 -1.52
N ALA A 65 -7.74 10.44 -2.49
CA ALA A 65 -8.25 9.09 -2.21
C ALA A 65 -7.18 8.21 -1.53
N CYS A 66 -5.94 8.23 -2.02
CA CYS A 66 -4.89 7.36 -1.49
C CYS A 66 -4.33 7.85 -0.15
N LEU A 67 -4.35 9.16 0.13
CA LEU A 67 -4.04 9.72 1.44
C LEU A 67 -5.13 9.40 2.45
N ALA A 68 -6.41 9.52 2.07
CA ALA A 68 -7.53 9.11 2.93
C ALA A 68 -7.45 7.61 3.25
N MET A 69 -7.17 6.79 2.25
CA MET A 69 -6.91 5.36 2.42
C MET A 69 -5.71 5.09 3.32
N GLY A 70 -4.60 5.83 3.14
CA GLY A 70 -3.41 5.70 3.96
C GLY A 70 -3.63 6.08 5.43
N LEU A 71 -4.37 7.16 5.70
CA LEU A 71 -4.75 7.53 7.07
C LEU A 71 -5.67 6.49 7.69
N SER A 72 -6.66 6.02 6.93
CA SER A 72 -7.57 4.94 7.36
C SER A 72 -6.80 3.66 7.70
N GLY A 73 -5.88 3.24 6.83
CA GLY A 73 -5.00 2.09 7.05
C GLY A 73 -4.10 2.27 8.27
N PHE A 74 -3.44 3.42 8.41
CA PHE A 74 -2.59 3.71 9.56
C PHE A 74 -3.34 3.55 10.89
N PHE A 75 -4.45 4.26 11.07
CA PHE A 75 -5.19 4.22 12.34
C PHE A 75 -5.88 2.86 12.53
N GLY A 76 -6.41 2.25 11.47
CA GLY A 76 -7.03 0.94 11.50
C GLY A 76 -6.05 -0.17 11.93
N ALA A 77 -4.90 -0.24 11.26
CA ALA A 77 -3.83 -1.18 11.59
C ALA A 77 -3.25 -0.91 12.98
N TYR A 78 -3.08 0.35 13.38
CA TYR A 78 -2.60 0.71 14.72
C TYR A 78 -3.55 0.20 15.81
N MET A 79 -4.85 0.45 15.67
CA MET A 79 -5.85 -0.01 16.65
C MET A 79 -5.96 -1.53 16.68
N ALA A 80 -5.95 -2.19 15.51
CA ALA A 80 -6.02 -3.64 15.40
C ALA A 80 -4.80 -4.33 16.01
N GLU A 81 -3.58 -3.89 15.64
CA GLU A 81 -2.35 -4.45 16.19
C GLU A 81 -2.25 -4.17 17.69
N ARG A 82 -2.63 -2.98 18.16
CA ARG A 82 -2.62 -2.69 19.59
C ARG A 82 -3.55 -3.61 20.37
N ALA A 83 -4.76 -3.87 19.88
CA ALA A 83 -5.70 -4.79 20.53
C ALA A 83 -5.14 -6.22 20.62
N GLU A 84 -4.56 -6.73 19.52
CA GLU A 84 -3.94 -8.07 19.48
C GLU A 84 -2.72 -8.16 20.39
N ARG A 85 -1.86 -7.13 20.41
CA ARG A 85 -0.64 -7.11 21.23
C ARG A 85 -0.92 -6.96 22.71
N GLU A 86 -1.84 -6.09 23.10
CA GLU A 86 -2.26 -5.97 24.50
C GLU A 86 -2.89 -7.27 25.02
N ARG A 87 -3.69 -7.95 24.19
CA ARG A 87 -4.24 -9.28 24.53
C ARG A 87 -3.12 -10.30 24.71
N HIS A 88 -2.18 -10.37 23.77
CA HIS A 88 -1.07 -11.31 23.82
C HIS A 88 -0.17 -11.09 25.06
N LEU A 89 0.09 -9.84 25.42
CA LEU A 89 0.86 -9.49 26.62
C LEU A 89 0.15 -9.97 27.91
N LYS A 90 -1.17 -9.76 28.02
CA LYS A 90 -1.96 -10.25 29.17
C LYS A 90 -1.97 -11.78 29.26
N GLU A 91 -2.00 -12.48 28.13
CA GLU A 91 -1.89 -13.94 28.10
C GLU A 91 -0.50 -14.41 28.56
N LEU A 92 0.56 -13.72 28.15
CA LEU A 92 1.94 -13.97 28.61
C LEU A 92 2.12 -13.69 30.10
N GLU A 93 1.57 -12.61 30.63
CA GLU A 93 1.60 -12.28 32.06
C GLU A 93 0.99 -13.40 32.90
N LYS A 94 -0.18 -13.91 32.49
CA LYS A 94 -0.84 -15.04 33.17
C LYS A 94 0.00 -16.32 33.09
N ALA A 95 0.56 -16.64 31.93
CA ALA A 95 1.36 -17.85 31.75
C ALA A 95 2.70 -17.81 32.51
N THR A 96 3.27 -16.62 32.71
CA THR A 96 4.58 -16.42 33.36
C THR A 96 4.47 -15.95 34.81
N HIS A 97 3.27 -15.91 35.39
CA HIS A 97 3.03 -15.36 36.74
C HIS A 97 3.62 -13.95 36.89
N ASN A 98 3.34 -13.06 35.93
CA ASN A 98 3.83 -11.69 35.82
C ASN A 98 5.35 -11.53 35.61
N HIS A 99 6.07 -12.58 35.23
CA HIS A 99 7.50 -12.53 34.90
C HIS A 99 7.71 -12.42 33.38
N VAL A 100 7.11 -11.41 32.74
CA VAL A 100 7.30 -11.12 31.31
C VAL A 100 8.55 -10.26 31.12
N ASP A 101 9.43 -10.66 30.20
CA ASP A 101 10.61 -9.89 29.83
C ASP A 101 10.21 -8.48 29.34
N PRO A 102 10.79 -7.39 29.90
CA PRO A 102 10.55 -6.01 29.45
C PRO A 102 10.67 -5.80 27.93
N ILE A 103 11.51 -6.59 27.25
CA ILE A 103 11.68 -6.51 25.81
C ILE A 103 10.40 -6.80 25.03
N GLN A 104 9.48 -7.61 25.59
CA GLN A 104 8.19 -7.92 24.95
C GLN A 104 7.30 -6.68 24.88
N TYR A 105 7.25 -5.88 25.95
CA TYR A 105 6.48 -4.63 25.97
C TYR A 105 7.05 -3.59 25.02
N GLU A 106 8.38 -3.43 25.01
CA GLU A 106 9.04 -2.50 24.08
C GLU A 106 8.81 -2.91 22.62
N ALA A 107 8.95 -4.20 22.33
CA ALA A 107 8.80 -4.72 20.98
C ALA A 107 7.34 -4.61 20.49
N SER A 108 6.35 -4.92 21.34
CA SER A 108 4.93 -4.77 21.01
C SER A 108 4.58 -3.33 20.66
N ARG A 109 4.90 -2.35 21.52
CA ARG A 109 4.60 -0.92 21.25
C ARG A 109 5.28 -0.41 19.99
N PHE A 110 6.52 -0.82 19.75
CA PHE A 110 7.23 -0.43 18.52
C PHE A 110 6.57 -1.02 17.28
N VAL A 111 6.20 -2.30 17.33
CA VAL A 111 5.62 -3.04 16.21
C VAL A 111 4.25 -2.50 15.83
N GLU A 112 3.40 -2.17 16.80
CA GLU A 112 2.08 -1.55 16.58
C GLU A 112 2.21 -0.31 15.67
N PHE A 113 3.13 0.60 16.02
CA PHE A 113 3.37 1.81 15.23
C PHE A 113 4.07 1.51 13.90
N TYR A 114 5.07 0.64 13.89
CA TYR A 114 5.85 0.31 12.69
C TYR A 114 4.98 -0.33 11.60
N VAL A 115 4.13 -1.27 11.99
CA VAL A 115 3.22 -1.98 11.09
C VAL A 115 2.15 -1.03 10.56
N ALA A 116 1.57 -0.19 11.42
CA ALA A 116 0.63 0.86 11.03
C ALA A 116 1.24 1.86 10.04
N LEU A 117 2.50 2.26 10.26
CA LEU A 117 3.20 3.18 9.36
C LEU A 117 3.38 2.57 7.97
N ILE A 118 3.75 1.28 7.90
CA ILE A 118 3.88 0.59 6.61
C ILE A 118 2.54 0.52 5.90
N ASP A 119 1.49 0.14 6.62
CA ASP A 119 0.13 0.01 6.09
C ASP A 119 -0.39 1.35 5.55
N GLY A 120 -0.19 2.45 6.29
CA GLY A 120 -0.67 3.76 5.89
C GLY A 120 0.14 4.43 4.78
N LEU A 121 1.45 4.17 4.69
CA LEU A 121 2.28 4.75 3.63
C LEU A 121 2.15 4.01 2.30
N SER A 122 1.89 2.70 2.31
CA SER A 122 1.94 1.91 1.08
C SER A 122 0.99 2.37 -0.02
N PRO A 123 -0.30 2.74 0.22
CA PRO A 123 -1.18 3.17 -0.86
C PRO A 123 -0.71 4.46 -1.53
N THR A 124 -0.23 5.42 -0.73
CA THR A 124 0.23 6.70 -1.24
C THR A 124 1.51 6.52 -2.07
N LEU A 125 2.44 5.69 -1.60
CA LEU A 125 3.68 5.40 -2.34
C LEU A 125 3.42 4.77 -3.70
N THR A 126 2.48 3.83 -3.78
CA THR A 126 2.16 3.14 -5.04
C THR A 126 1.34 4.04 -5.97
N ALA A 127 0.40 4.82 -5.44
CA ALA A 127 -0.41 5.75 -6.22
C ALA A 127 0.42 6.88 -6.84
N ILE A 128 1.41 7.42 -6.11
CA ILE A 128 2.29 8.48 -6.60
C ILE A 128 2.97 8.07 -7.92
N ILE A 129 3.37 6.81 -8.07
CA ILE A 129 4.01 6.30 -9.29
C ILE A 129 3.14 6.58 -10.52
N SER A 130 1.83 6.34 -10.40
CA SER A 130 0.86 6.56 -11.48
C SER A 130 0.39 8.01 -11.60
N ILE A 131 0.59 8.85 -10.58
CA ILE A 131 0.14 10.25 -10.60
C ILE A 131 1.23 11.20 -11.10
N ILE A 132 2.51 10.81 -11.02
CA ILE A 132 3.65 11.60 -11.51
C ILE A 132 3.41 12.22 -12.90
N PRO A 133 2.93 11.49 -13.93
CA PRO A 133 2.74 12.09 -15.24
C PRO A 133 1.77 13.29 -15.24
N PHE A 134 0.71 13.26 -14.43
CA PHE A 134 -0.21 14.39 -14.29
C PHE A 134 0.42 15.59 -13.56
N ILE A 135 1.33 15.35 -12.61
CA ILE A 135 2.14 16.41 -12.00
C ILE A 135 3.05 17.06 -13.05
N LEU A 136 3.61 16.27 -13.97
CA LEU A 136 4.42 16.78 -15.08
C LEU A 136 3.60 17.60 -16.08
N VAL A 137 2.33 17.25 -16.31
CA VAL A 137 1.41 18.11 -17.11
C VAL A 137 1.21 19.46 -16.41
N SER A 138 0.97 19.47 -15.10
CA SER A 138 0.85 20.72 -14.33
C SER A 138 2.11 21.60 -14.39
N ALA A 139 3.28 20.99 -14.56
CA ALA A 139 4.56 21.69 -14.75
C ALA A 139 4.83 22.11 -16.21
N GLY A 140 3.96 21.74 -17.15
CA GLY A 140 4.10 22.04 -18.58
C GLY A 140 5.10 21.15 -19.34
N TRP A 141 5.50 20.01 -18.77
CA TRP A 141 6.50 19.11 -19.37
C TRP A 141 5.91 17.95 -20.18
N MET A 142 4.59 17.77 -20.14
CA MET A 142 3.90 16.65 -20.77
C MET A 142 2.50 17.06 -21.25
N SER A 143 2.00 16.45 -22.33
CA SER A 143 0.61 16.63 -22.77
C SER A 143 -0.34 15.78 -21.92
N ILE A 144 -1.61 16.18 -21.82
CA ILE A 144 -2.61 15.43 -21.05
C ILE A 144 -2.85 14.01 -21.61
N GLY A 145 -2.82 13.85 -22.94
CA GLY A 145 -3.01 12.55 -23.59
C GLY A 145 -1.87 11.58 -23.29
N ASP A 146 -0.63 12.06 -23.39
CA ASP A 146 0.54 11.25 -23.03
C ASP A 146 0.53 10.86 -21.55
N ALA A 147 0.12 11.79 -20.68
CA ALA A 147 0.01 11.53 -19.24
C ALA A 147 -0.97 10.40 -18.93
N TYR A 148 -2.13 10.33 -19.59
CA TYR A 148 -3.07 9.21 -19.42
C TYR A 148 -2.44 7.86 -19.77
N ILE A 149 -1.81 7.76 -20.95
CA ILE A 149 -1.20 6.52 -21.44
C ILE A 149 -0.06 6.09 -20.51
N VAL A 150 0.87 7.01 -20.21
CA VAL A 150 2.02 6.73 -19.34
C VAL A 150 1.56 6.33 -17.94
N SER A 151 0.57 7.03 -17.38
CA SER A 151 0.06 6.74 -16.02
C SER A 151 -0.59 5.36 -15.92
N MET A 152 -1.38 4.97 -16.93
CA MET A 152 -1.98 3.64 -16.98
C MET A 152 -0.93 2.53 -17.11
N ILE A 153 0.08 2.73 -17.96
CA ILE A 153 1.20 1.77 -18.08
C ILE A 153 1.94 1.65 -16.74
N LEU A 154 2.26 2.77 -16.10
CA LEU A 154 2.92 2.79 -14.79
C LEU A 154 2.07 2.11 -13.70
N ALA A 155 0.76 2.30 -13.71
CA ALA A 155 -0.14 1.61 -12.80
C ALA A 155 -0.11 0.09 -13.01
N LEU A 156 -0.24 -0.38 -14.25
CA LEU A 156 -0.18 -1.81 -14.58
C LEU A 156 1.18 -2.43 -14.25
N ILE A 157 2.29 -1.72 -14.52
CA ILE A 157 3.62 -2.16 -14.10
C ILE A 157 3.70 -2.26 -12.57
N THR A 158 3.18 -1.28 -11.85
CA THR A 158 3.18 -1.28 -10.38
C THR A 158 2.39 -2.48 -9.83
N LEU A 159 1.19 -2.75 -10.37
CA LEU A 159 0.39 -3.92 -10.01
C LEU A 159 1.11 -5.24 -10.31
N PHE A 160 1.74 -5.33 -11.49
CA PHE A 160 2.50 -6.51 -11.90
C PHE A 160 3.69 -6.78 -10.97
N LEU A 161 4.44 -5.73 -10.61
CA LEU A 161 5.59 -5.83 -9.70
C LEU A 161 5.16 -6.18 -8.27
N LEU A 162 4.06 -5.62 -7.78
CA LEU A 162 3.46 -6.02 -6.50
C LEU A 162 3.02 -7.48 -6.52
N GLY A 163 2.44 -7.95 -7.62
CA GLY A 163 2.12 -9.36 -7.83
C GLY A 163 3.35 -10.26 -7.80
N ILE A 164 4.42 -9.91 -8.53
CA ILE A 164 5.69 -10.65 -8.47
C ILE A 164 6.23 -10.72 -7.05
N TYR A 165 6.20 -9.60 -6.33
CA TYR A 165 6.67 -9.54 -4.95
C TYR A 165 5.82 -10.44 -4.03
N LEU A 166 4.51 -10.46 -4.19
CA LEU A 166 3.61 -11.34 -3.45
C LEU A 166 3.90 -12.82 -3.75
N GLY A 167 4.03 -13.20 -5.01
CA GLY A 167 4.36 -14.58 -5.39
C GLY A 167 5.71 -15.04 -4.82
N LYS A 168 6.72 -14.16 -4.80
CA LYS A 168 8.00 -14.43 -4.13
C LYS A 168 7.85 -14.64 -2.62
N ILE A 169 7.00 -13.86 -1.94
CA ILE A 169 6.72 -14.05 -0.50
C ILE A 169 6.04 -15.40 -0.27
N SER A 170 5.13 -15.80 -1.15
CA SER A 170 4.42 -17.08 -1.09
C SER A 170 5.27 -18.29 -1.46
N LYS A 171 6.53 -18.09 -1.90
CA LYS A 171 7.41 -19.14 -2.47
C LYS A 171 6.81 -19.82 -3.71
N GLU A 172 5.96 -19.10 -4.42
CA GLU A 172 5.31 -19.53 -5.65
C GLU A 172 5.93 -18.82 -6.87
N ASN A 173 5.45 -19.14 -8.07
CA ASN A 173 5.89 -18.47 -9.28
C ASN A 173 5.41 -17.00 -9.30
N GLY A 174 6.33 -16.05 -9.06
CA GLY A 174 6.04 -14.61 -9.07
C GLY A 174 5.42 -14.10 -10.36
N TRP A 175 5.78 -14.67 -11.52
CA TRP A 175 5.19 -14.26 -12.80
C TRP A 175 3.69 -14.55 -12.86
N LEU A 176 3.23 -15.69 -12.31
CA LEU A 176 1.81 -16.02 -12.26
C LEU A 176 1.03 -15.01 -11.43
N TYR A 177 1.57 -14.62 -10.27
CA TYR A 177 0.95 -13.60 -9.43
C TYR A 177 0.95 -12.22 -10.10
N GLY A 178 2.02 -11.85 -10.79
CA GLY A 178 2.06 -10.63 -11.59
C GLY A 178 0.96 -10.59 -12.64
N ILE A 179 0.83 -11.67 -13.43
CA ILE A 179 -0.23 -11.81 -14.45
C ILE A 179 -1.62 -11.77 -13.80
N ALA A 180 -1.82 -12.47 -12.67
CA ALA A 180 -3.08 -12.44 -11.95
C ALA A 180 -3.47 -10.99 -11.55
N MET A 181 -2.52 -10.18 -11.08
CA MET A 181 -2.78 -8.77 -10.76
C MET A 181 -3.13 -7.93 -12.00
N LEU A 182 -2.51 -8.20 -13.15
CA LEU A 182 -2.90 -7.54 -14.41
C LEU A 182 -4.32 -7.93 -14.84
N ILE A 183 -4.72 -9.19 -14.64
CA ILE A 183 -6.09 -9.65 -14.91
C ILE A 183 -7.09 -8.92 -14.01
N VAL A 184 -6.77 -8.70 -12.73
CA VAL A 184 -7.62 -7.89 -11.83
C VAL A 184 -7.73 -6.45 -12.34
N GLY A 185 -6.63 -5.83 -12.78
CA GLY A 185 -6.66 -4.50 -13.41
C GLY A 185 -7.53 -4.45 -14.66
N ALA A 186 -7.41 -5.44 -15.55
CA ALA A 186 -8.25 -5.56 -16.74
C ALA A 186 -9.74 -5.76 -16.39
N PHE A 187 -10.03 -6.54 -15.36
CA PHE A 187 -11.39 -6.74 -14.87
C PHE A 187 -11.98 -5.44 -14.29
N THR A 188 -11.19 -4.66 -13.54
CA THR A 188 -11.61 -3.33 -13.08
C THR A 188 -11.87 -2.38 -14.24
N ALA A 189 -11.03 -2.40 -15.28
CA ALA A 189 -11.26 -1.60 -16.48
C ALA A 189 -12.57 -1.98 -17.19
N LEU A 190 -12.84 -3.28 -17.29
CA LEU A 190 -14.09 -3.81 -17.85
C LEU A 190 -15.31 -3.34 -17.04
N ILE A 191 -15.25 -3.39 -15.70
CA ILE A 191 -16.33 -2.90 -14.83
C ILE A 191 -16.57 -1.41 -15.05
N ILE A 192 -15.51 -0.59 -15.06
CA ILE A 192 -15.63 0.86 -15.26
C ILE A 192 -16.27 1.15 -16.63
N PHE A 193 -15.89 0.41 -17.67
CA PHE A 193 -16.49 0.53 -19.00
C PHE A 193 -17.99 0.15 -19.00
N PHE A 194 -18.39 -0.91 -18.30
CA PHE A 194 -19.81 -1.24 -18.15
C PHE A 194 -20.58 -0.16 -17.38
N ILE A 195 -19.98 0.42 -16.33
CA ILE A 195 -20.56 1.55 -15.59
C ILE A 195 -20.78 2.74 -16.54
N GLN A 196 -19.80 3.04 -17.40
CA GLN A 196 -19.94 4.10 -18.40
C GLN A 196 -21.16 3.87 -19.30
N ILE A 197 -21.29 2.68 -19.90
CA ILE A 197 -22.42 2.35 -20.78
C ILE A 197 -23.75 2.55 -20.05
N PHE A 198 -23.84 2.11 -18.80
CA PHE A 198 -25.06 2.22 -18.00
C PHE A 198 -25.42 3.67 -17.66
N LEU A 199 -24.41 4.52 -17.42
CA LEU A 199 -24.60 5.95 -17.14
C LEU A 199 -24.93 6.79 -18.38
N GLY A 200 -24.88 6.21 -19.59
CA GLY A 200 -25.21 6.89 -20.84
C GLY A 200 -24.21 7.98 -21.24
N ALA A 201 -22.95 7.84 -20.80
CA ALA A 201 -21.85 8.77 -21.07
C ALA A 201 -20.92 8.26 -22.18
#